data_AF-A0AB34PPM7-F1
#
_entry.id   AF-A0AB34PPM7-F1
#
_cell.length_a   1.000
_cell.length_b   1.000
_cell.length_c   1.000
_cell.angle_alpha   90.00
_cell.angle_beta   90.00
_cell.angle_gamma   90.00
#
_symmetry.space_group_name_H-M   'P 1'
#
loop_
_entity.id
_entity.type
_entity.pdbx_description
1 polymer ?
#
loop_
_entity_poly.entity_id
_entity_poly.type
_entity_poly.pdbx_seq_one_letter_code
_entity_poly.pdbx_strand_id
1 'polypeptide(L)'
;MVSPIPQQNEFNIDHLSQDQSTGSTTSSNAHQNRDTHSISTQSHRNSRRAVSESMIEVVQSIAPMLTVEQIRYDLETTGNVEATVNRFMELGDLPFPPGYVRPQQPPTPSEEPKKQEVIGKRSVNLLEKYNIDAKNPKSDHNSLLHQRRQEMILGARKRLAAQLSNEL
;
A
#
# COMPACT_ATOMS: atom_id res chain seq x y z
N MET A 1 -59.89 7.78 9.83
CA MET A 1 -58.49 7.97 10.25
C MET A 1 -57.70 6.77 9.78
N VAL A 2 -56.83 6.94 8.79
CA VAL A 2 -56.04 5.87 8.17
C VAL A 2 -54.68 5.80 8.87
N SER A 3 -54.31 4.61 9.33
CA SER A 3 -53.04 4.36 10.04
C SER A 3 -51.82 4.41 9.10
N PRO A 4 -50.62 4.76 9.59
CA PRO A 4 -49.40 4.78 8.77
C PRO A 4 -48.88 3.38 8.42
N ILE A 5 -48.28 3.25 7.23
CA ILE A 5 -47.58 2.05 6.76
C ILE A 5 -46.21 1.95 7.44
N PRO A 6 -45.83 0.83 8.10
CA PRO A 6 -44.50 0.64 8.64
C PRO A 6 -43.48 0.36 7.53
N GLN A 7 -42.34 1.05 7.57
CA GLN A 7 -41.19 0.78 6.70
C GLN A 7 -40.46 -0.46 7.20
N GLN A 8 -40.22 -1.43 6.32
CA GLN A 8 -39.41 -2.62 6.62
C GLN A 8 -38.01 -2.39 6.05
N ASN A 9 -37.03 -2.35 6.96
CA ASN A 9 -35.60 -2.37 6.65
C ASN A 9 -35.20 -3.77 6.19
N GLU A 10 -34.81 -3.94 4.93
CA GLU A 10 -34.13 -5.16 4.47
C GLU A 10 -33.10 -4.83 3.39
N PHE A 11 -31.82 -4.85 3.73
CA PHE A 11 -30.75 -5.53 2.98
C PHE A 11 -29.53 -5.66 3.90
N ASN A 12 -29.65 -6.54 4.90
CA ASN A 12 -28.50 -7.12 5.57
C ASN A 12 -28.47 -8.59 5.14
N ILE A 13 -27.63 -8.93 4.16
CA ILE A 13 -27.45 -10.31 3.71
C ILE A 13 -26.36 -10.92 4.58
N ASP A 14 -26.77 -11.80 5.49
CA ASP A 14 -25.89 -12.77 6.13
C ASP A 14 -26.59 -14.13 6.03
N HIS A 15 -25.92 -15.12 5.44
CA HIS A 15 -26.38 -16.50 5.42
C HIS A 15 -25.19 -17.42 5.68
N LEU A 16 -25.24 -18.06 6.84
CA LEU A 16 -24.44 -19.19 7.26
C LEU A 16 -25.43 -20.30 7.65
N SER A 17 -25.36 -21.45 6.97
CA SER A 17 -25.75 -22.76 7.51
C SER A 17 -25.30 -23.90 6.59
N GLN A 18 -25.11 -25.04 7.24
CA GLN A 18 -24.25 -26.18 6.96
C GLN A 18 -25.09 -27.40 6.55
N ASP A 19 -24.65 -28.22 5.58
CA ASP A 19 -25.06 -29.64 5.52
C ASP A 19 -23.98 -30.53 4.85
N GLN A 20 -23.91 -31.77 5.32
CA GLN A 20 -22.90 -32.79 5.10
C GLN A 20 -23.16 -33.71 3.89
N SER A 21 -22.05 -34.23 3.36
CA SER A 21 -21.80 -35.62 2.92
C SER A 21 -21.90 -36.02 1.43
N THR A 22 -20.86 -36.79 1.06
CA THR A 22 -20.71 -37.77 -0.02
C THR A 22 -20.26 -37.28 -1.40
N GLY A 23 -19.11 -37.80 -1.85
CA GLY A 23 -18.74 -37.80 -3.27
C GLY A 23 -17.28 -37.54 -3.60
N SER A 24 -16.35 -38.35 -3.08
CA SER A 24 -14.99 -38.45 -3.61
C SER A 24 -15.05 -38.84 -5.09
N THR A 25 -14.79 -37.89 -6.00
CA THR A 25 -14.47 -38.19 -7.40
C THR A 25 -13.04 -37.79 -7.66
N THR A 26 -12.16 -38.76 -7.47
CA THR A 26 -10.82 -38.78 -8.03
C THR A 26 -10.93 -38.75 -9.54
N SER A 27 -10.76 -37.59 -10.16
CA SER A 27 -10.52 -37.48 -11.59
C SER A 27 -9.02 -37.63 -11.82
N SER A 28 -8.64 -38.85 -12.15
CA SER A 28 -7.34 -39.23 -12.67
C SER A 28 -7.11 -38.56 -14.03
N ASN A 29 -6.44 -37.41 -14.02
CA ASN A 29 -5.94 -36.80 -15.24
C ASN A 29 -4.63 -37.51 -15.66
N ALA A 30 -4.78 -38.65 -16.33
CA ALA A 30 -3.71 -39.32 -17.03
C ALA A 30 -3.69 -38.87 -18.50
N HIS A 31 -2.47 -38.71 -19.04
CA HIS A 31 -2.11 -38.30 -20.41
C HIS A 31 -1.93 -36.77 -20.55
N GLN A 32 -0.78 -36.22 -20.91
CA GLN A 32 0.20 -36.71 -21.89
C GLN A 32 1.62 -36.34 -21.49
N ASN A 33 2.49 -37.35 -21.53
CA ASN A 33 3.93 -37.19 -21.64
C ASN A 33 4.21 -36.54 -23.02
N ARG A 34 4.61 -35.28 -23.03
CA ARG A 34 5.10 -34.61 -24.23
C ARG A 34 6.54 -34.21 -23.95
N ASP A 35 7.43 -35.12 -24.34
CA ASP A 35 8.85 -34.88 -24.48
C ASP A 35 9.09 -33.65 -25.36
N THR A 36 9.28 -32.51 -24.72
CA THR A 36 9.87 -31.33 -25.34
C THR A 36 11.08 -30.95 -24.50
N HIS A 37 12.26 -31.38 -24.94
CA HIS A 37 13.54 -30.85 -24.50
C HIS A 37 13.64 -29.38 -24.96
N SER A 38 12.90 -28.48 -24.31
CA SER A 38 13.20 -27.07 -24.34
C SER A 38 14.17 -26.80 -23.20
N ILE A 39 15.43 -26.57 -23.54
CA ILE A 39 16.37 -25.88 -22.66
C ILE A 39 15.90 -24.42 -22.59
N SER A 40 14.78 -24.22 -21.91
CA SER A 40 14.40 -22.93 -21.41
C SER A 40 15.34 -22.67 -20.26
N THR A 41 16.31 -21.77 -20.47
CA THR A 41 16.94 -21.03 -19.39
C THR A 41 15.83 -20.24 -18.69
N GLN A 42 15.07 -20.96 -17.88
CA GLN A 42 14.04 -20.43 -17.03
C GLN A 42 14.82 -19.68 -15.98
N SER A 43 15.12 -18.42 -16.30
CA SER A 43 15.47 -17.42 -15.31
C SER A 43 14.41 -17.59 -14.22
N HIS A 44 14.79 -18.26 -13.13
CA HIS A 44 14.04 -18.30 -11.90
C HIS A 44 14.00 -16.85 -11.47
N ARG A 45 13.01 -16.12 -12.04
CA ARG A 45 12.65 -14.80 -11.61
C ARG A 45 12.43 -14.98 -10.14
N ASN A 46 13.37 -14.46 -9.39
CA ASN A 46 13.44 -14.49 -7.94
C ASN A 46 12.18 -13.77 -7.44
N SER A 47 11.08 -14.50 -7.46
CA SER A 47 9.77 -14.02 -7.09
C SER A 47 9.80 -14.00 -5.59
N ARG A 48 10.40 -12.93 -5.06
CA ARG A 48 10.41 -12.60 -3.64
C ARG A 48 9.00 -12.84 -3.12
N ARG A 49 8.89 -13.73 -2.14
CA ARG A 49 7.61 -14.11 -1.57
C ARG A 49 6.97 -12.85 -0.98
N ALA A 50 5.66 -12.70 -1.14
CA ALA A 50 4.96 -11.59 -0.52
C ALA A 50 5.00 -11.77 1.00
N VAL A 51 5.61 -10.81 1.70
CA VAL A 51 5.69 -10.81 3.17
C VAL A 51 4.53 -9.97 3.71
N SER A 52 3.77 -10.55 4.64
CA SER A 52 2.69 -9.84 5.33
C SER A 52 3.21 -9.10 6.56
N GLU A 53 2.56 -7.99 6.92
CA GLU A 53 2.91 -7.20 8.12
C GLU A 53 2.87 -8.04 9.41
N SER A 54 1.89 -8.95 9.53
CA SER A 54 1.79 -9.85 10.67
C SER A 54 3.02 -10.74 10.86
N MET A 55 3.67 -11.19 9.77
CA MET A 55 4.91 -11.96 9.86
C MET A 55 6.05 -11.10 10.44
N ILE A 56 6.11 -9.83 10.06
CA ILE A 56 7.12 -8.89 10.55
C ILE A 56 6.90 -8.61 12.03
N GLU A 57 5.67 -8.32 12.44
CA GLU A 57 5.30 -8.02 13.84
C GLU A 57 5.67 -9.18 14.79
N VAL A 58 5.39 -10.43 14.37
CA VAL A 58 5.75 -11.61 15.16
C VAL A 58 7.27 -11.69 15.35
N VAL A 59 8.06 -11.52 14.28
CA VAL A 59 9.53 -11.52 14.39
C VAL A 59 10.02 -10.35 15.25
N GLN A 60 9.46 -9.15 15.07
CA GLN A 60 9.83 -7.94 15.82
C GLN A 60 9.58 -8.10 17.33
N SER A 61 8.53 -8.82 17.73
CA SER A 61 8.23 -9.10 19.13
C SER A 61 9.31 -9.94 19.82
N ILE A 62 9.99 -10.81 19.06
CA ILE A 62 11.08 -11.68 19.54
C ILE A 62 12.42 -10.97 19.40
N ALA A 63 12.60 -10.20 18.33
CA ALA A 63 13.84 -9.55 17.94
C ALA A 63 13.67 -8.02 17.84
N PRO A 64 13.49 -7.30 18.96
CA PRO A 64 13.16 -5.87 18.96
C PRO A 64 14.30 -4.97 18.46
N MET A 65 15.53 -5.50 18.40
CA MET A 65 16.71 -4.75 17.92
C MET A 65 16.82 -4.73 16.40
N LEU A 66 16.13 -5.63 15.71
CA LEU A 66 16.13 -5.67 14.26
C LEU A 66 15.25 -4.57 13.69
N THR A 67 15.67 -4.06 12.53
CA THR A 67 14.83 -3.16 11.74
C THR A 67 13.82 -3.93 10.90
N VAL A 68 12.68 -3.31 10.64
CA VAL A 68 11.63 -3.86 9.76
C VAL A 68 12.19 -4.26 8.39
N GLU A 69 13.14 -3.49 7.86
CA GLU A 69 13.77 -3.76 6.56
C GLU A 69 14.63 -5.03 6.55
N GLN A 70 15.37 -5.29 7.65
CA GLN A 70 16.14 -6.53 7.80
C GLN A 70 15.20 -7.74 7.92
N ILE A 71 14.17 -7.63 8.76
CA ILE A 71 13.18 -8.68 8.98
C ILE A 71 12.46 -9.01 7.68
N ARG A 72 11.99 -7.98 6.97
CA ARG A 72 11.31 -8.15 5.68
C ARG A 72 12.21 -8.81 4.65
N TYR A 73 13.46 -8.38 4.54
CA TYR A 73 14.41 -8.97 3.59
C TYR A 73 14.69 -10.45 3.88
N ASP A 74 14.89 -10.82 5.15
CA ASP A 74 15.13 -12.21 5.51
C ASP A 74 13.85 -13.06 5.34
N LEU A 75 12.66 -12.52 5.66
CA LEU A 75 11.37 -13.19 5.38
C LEU A 75 11.12 -13.38 3.88
N GLU A 76 11.50 -12.42 3.03
CA GLU A 76 11.42 -12.57 1.57
C GLU A 76 12.38 -13.69 1.07
N THR A 77 13.46 -13.95 1.81
CA THR A 77 14.50 -14.94 1.49
C THR A 77 14.16 -16.34 2.02
N THR A 78 13.78 -16.45 3.30
CA THR A 78 13.46 -17.71 3.99
C THR A 78 12.03 -18.16 3.72
N GLY A 79 11.10 -17.21 3.60
CA GLY A 79 9.67 -17.47 3.39
C GLY A 79 8.92 -17.95 4.62
N ASN A 80 9.55 -18.02 5.80
CA ASN A 80 8.91 -18.43 7.05
C ASN A 80 9.47 -17.64 8.25
N VAL A 81 8.59 -17.29 9.17
CA VAL A 81 8.89 -16.64 10.45
C VAL A 81 9.85 -17.48 11.28
N GLU A 82 9.58 -18.77 11.44
CA GLU A 82 10.40 -19.65 12.29
C GLU A 82 11.86 -19.74 11.80
N ALA A 83 12.05 -19.85 10.48
CA ALA A 83 13.37 -19.88 9.87
C ALA A 83 14.13 -18.55 10.10
N THR A 84 13.42 -17.42 10.00
CA THR A 84 13.98 -16.09 10.25
C THR A 84 14.40 -15.93 11.72
N VAL A 85 13.58 -16.40 12.66
CA VAL A 85 13.88 -16.35 14.09
C VAL A 85 15.06 -17.25 14.44
N ASN A 86 15.10 -18.47 13.93
CA ASN A 86 16.23 -19.39 14.16
C ASN A 86 17.54 -18.78 13.65
N ARG A 87 17.52 -18.21 12.45
CA ARG A 87 18.68 -17.52 11.87
C ARG A 87 19.12 -16.33 12.72
N PHE A 88 18.18 -15.53 13.22
CA PHE A 88 18.48 -14.45 14.15
C PHE A 88 19.11 -14.98 15.45
N MET A 89 18.61 -16.09 16.00
CA MET A 89 19.20 -16.70 17.20
C MET A 89 20.60 -17.28 16.97
N GLU A 90 20.88 -17.79 15.77
CA GLU A 90 22.19 -18.31 15.38
C GLU A 90 23.23 -17.22 15.14
N LEU A 91 22.85 -16.15 14.43
CA LEU A 91 23.77 -15.09 13.98
C LEU A 91 23.80 -13.87 14.90
N GLY A 92 22.73 -13.65 15.67
CA GLY A 92 22.51 -12.46 16.50
C GLY A 92 22.02 -11.22 15.74
N ASP A 93 22.04 -11.21 14.40
CA ASP A 93 21.55 -10.13 13.54
C ASP A 93 21.14 -10.67 12.15
N LEU A 94 20.40 -9.87 11.38
CA LEU A 94 19.97 -10.19 10.01
C LEU A 94 20.60 -9.25 8.98
N PRO A 95 20.89 -9.73 7.76
CA PRO A 95 21.49 -8.88 6.73
C PRO A 95 20.53 -7.79 6.25
N PHE A 96 21.06 -6.61 5.95
CA PHE A 96 20.29 -5.54 5.31
C PHE A 96 20.01 -5.87 3.83
N PRO A 97 18.85 -5.43 3.30
CA PRO A 97 18.57 -5.56 1.88
C PRO A 97 19.61 -4.83 1.02
N PRO A 98 19.93 -5.35 -0.18
CA PRO A 98 20.89 -4.71 -1.08
C PRO A 98 20.38 -3.33 -1.51
N GLY A 99 21.24 -2.31 -1.38
CA GLY A 99 20.89 -0.92 -1.69
C GLY A 99 20.18 -0.18 -0.56
N TYR A 100 20.10 -0.75 0.65
CA TYR A 100 19.57 -0.05 1.80
C TYR A 100 20.44 1.15 2.18
N VAL A 101 19.87 2.35 2.08
CA VAL A 101 20.44 3.57 2.62
C VAL A 101 19.67 3.90 3.89
N ARG A 102 20.35 3.82 5.04
CA ARG A 102 19.76 4.22 6.32
C ARG A 102 19.23 5.65 6.18
N PRO A 103 17.95 5.92 6.48
CA PRO A 103 17.45 7.29 6.53
C PRO A 103 18.33 8.08 7.50
N GLN A 104 19.02 9.11 7.00
CA GLN A 104 19.71 10.04 7.88
C GLN A 104 18.63 10.70 8.73
N GLN A 105 18.61 10.37 10.02
CA GLN A 105 17.84 11.15 10.98
C GLN A 105 18.30 12.61 10.80
N PRO A 106 17.35 13.57 10.65
CA PRO A 106 17.73 14.97 10.49
C PRO A 106 18.67 15.34 11.64
N PRO A 107 19.78 16.05 11.36
CA PRO A 107 20.74 16.39 12.39
C PRO A 107 20.00 17.08 13.52
N THR A 108 20.12 16.54 14.73
CA THR A 108 19.84 17.30 15.94
C THR A 108 20.65 18.59 15.85
N PRO A 109 20.04 19.78 16.00
CA PRO A 109 20.76 21.03 15.82
C PRO A 109 21.78 21.19 16.95
N SER A 110 23.02 20.82 16.66
CA SER A 110 24.20 21.26 17.39
C SER A 110 24.71 22.52 16.68
N GLU A 111 24.93 23.59 17.44
CA GLU A 111 25.29 24.94 16.99
C GLU A 111 26.49 24.97 16.00
N GLU A 112 26.22 25.37 14.74
CA GLU A 112 27.01 26.22 13.79
C GLU A 112 28.53 26.00 13.48
N PRO A 113 29.10 26.55 12.37
CA PRO A 113 28.57 26.74 11.00
C PRO A 113 29.58 26.52 9.81
N LYS A 114 29.03 26.52 8.58
CA LYS A 114 29.58 26.92 7.25
C LYS A 114 30.49 25.99 6.39
N LYS A 115 29.95 25.61 5.21
CA LYS A 115 30.38 25.95 3.82
C LYS A 115 29.34 25.40 2.81
N GLN A 116 28.54 26.25 2.14
CA GLN A 116 28.66 26.70 0.72
C GLN A 116 28.88 25.57 -0.30
N GLU A 117 28.24 25.48 -1.47
CA GLU A 117 27.03 26.03 -2.10
C GLU A 117 26.91 25.35 -3.51
N VAL A 118 25.75 25.50 -4.17
CA VAL A 118 25.47 25.38 -5.63
C VAL A 118 25.27 23.99 -6.29
N ILE A 119 23.99 23.60 -6.49
CA ILE A 119 23.53 23.02 -7.77
C ILE A 119 22.18 23.67 -8.18
N GLY A 120 22.29 24.82 -8.87
CA GLY A 120 21.77 25.04 -10.23
C GLY A 120 20.39 24.53 -10.68
N LYS A 121 19.39 24.41 -9.81
CA LYS A 121 17.97 24.32 -10.21
C LYS A 121 17.23 25.26 -9.30
N ARG A 122 16.54 26.27 -9.84
CA ARG A 122 15.62 27.12 -9.05
C ARG A 122 14.72 26.17 -8.28
N SER A 123 14.99 25.98 -6.99
CA SER A 123 14.15 25.20 -6.11
C SER A 123 12.85 25.98 -6.08
N VAL A 124 11.89 25.57 -6.90
CA VAL A 124 10.56 26.14 -6.88
C VAL A 124 10.09 25.95 -5.45
N ASN A 125 9.90 27.03 -4.70
CA ASN A 125 9.32 26.94 -3.38
C ASN A 125 7.91 26.39 -3.58
N LEU A 126 7.75 25.08 -3.38
CA LEU A 126 6.44 24.43 -3.50
C LEU A 126 5.44 25.08 -2.55
N LEU A 127 5.91 25.59 -1.41
CA LEU A 127 5.13 26.38 -0.47
C LEU A 127 4.55 27.63 -1.14
N GLU A 128 5.36 28.38 -1.89
CA GLU A 128 4.89 29.55 -2.64
C GLU A 128 4.01 29.17 -3.84
N LYS A 129 4.36 28.08 -4.55
CA LYS A 129 3.60 27.62 -5.72
C LYS A 129 2.18 27.15 -5.35
N TYR A 130 2.01 26.59 -4.17
CA TYR A 130 0.76 26.03 -3.68
C TYR A 130 0.12 26.86 -2.55
N ASN A 131 0.67 28.04 -2.25
CA ASN A 131 0.26 28.92 -1.16
C ASN A 131 0.10 28.18 0.19
N ILE A 132 1.01 27.25 0.49
CA ILE A 132 0.99 26.45 1.70
C ILE A 132 1.81 27.17 2.77
N ASP A 133 1.15 27.63 3.83
CA ASP A 133 1.81 28.19 5.00
C ASP A 133 2.35 27.06 5.89
N ALA A 134 3.67 26.94 5.98
CA ALA A 134 4.34 25.93 6.81
C ALA A 134 4.08 26.11 8.31
N LYS A 135 3.71 27.32 8.74
CA LYS A 135 3.45 27.63 10.15
C LYS A 135 2.02 27.30 10.58
N ASN A 136 1.10 27.12 9.63
CA ASN A 136 -0.29 26.77 9.91
C ASN A 136 -0.80 25.66 8.97
N PRO A 137 -0.50 24.39 9.24
CA PRO A 137 -0.82 23.27 8.34
C PRO A 137 -2.33 22.91 8.29
N LYS A 138 -3.23 23.68 8.91
CA LYS A 138 -4.62 23.23 9.18
C LYS A 138 -5.77 24.09 8.63
N SER A 139 -5.57 25.24 7.98
CA SER A 139 -6.73 26.13 7.75
C SER A 139 -7.39 26.09 6.37
N ASP A 140 -6.70 25.86 5.26
CA ASP A 140 -7.26 26.34 3.97
C ASP A 140 -7.51 25.28 2.89
N HIS A 141 -6.99 24.06 3.06
CA HIS A 141 -7.09 23.04 2.01
C HIS A 141 -8.51 22.53 1.77
N ASN A 142 -9.27 22.27 2.85
CA ASN A 142 -10.66 21.83 2.73
C ASN A 142 -11.55 22.94 2.16
N SER A 143 -11.37 24.19 2.59
CA SER A 143 -12.11 25.34 2.07
C SER A 143 -11.87 25.55 0.58
N LEU A 144 -10.61 25.50 0.15
CA LEU A 144 -10.24 25.62 -1.26
C LEU A 144 -10.81 24.49 -2.12
N LEU A 145 -10.83 23.25 -1.59
CA LEU A 145 -11.42 22.10 -2.28
C LEU A 145 -12.93 22.24 -2.43
N HIS A 146 -13.62 22.74 -1.39
CA HIS A 146 -15.05 23.04 -1.44
C HIS A 146 -15.36 24.15 -2.45
N GLN A 147 -14.58 25.22 -2.48
CA GLN A 147 -14.70 26.29 -3.47
C GLN A 147 -14.50 25.76 -4.90
N ARG A 148 -13.42 25.00 -5.13
CA ARG A 148 -13.13 24.43 -6.45
C ARG A 148 -14.19 23.43 -6.90
N ARG A 149 -14.77 22.66 -5.97
CA ARG A 149 -15.91 21.77 -6.25
C ARG A 149 -17.15 22.56 -6.65
N GLN A 150 -17.46 23.66 -5.96
CA GLN A 150 -18.61 24.51 -6.29
C GLN A 150 -18.48 25.12 -7.68
N GLU A 151 -17.29 25.62 -8.03
CA GLU A 151 -16.99 26.13 -9.37
C GLU A 151 -17.17 25.06 -10.44
N MET A 152 -16.70 23.83 -10.18
CA MET A 152 -16.89 22.70 -11.10
C MET A 152 -18.38 22.38 -11.30
N ILE A 153 -19.18 22.36 -10.24
CA ILE A 153 -20.62 22.10 -10.30
C ILE A 153 -21.33 23.19 -11.12
N LEU A 154 -21.02 24.47 -10.89
CA LEU A 154 -21.61 25.57 -11.65
C LEU A 154 -21.21 25.50 -13.13
N GLY A 155 -19.94 25.22 -13.42
CA GLY A 155 -19.45 25.02 -14.79
C GLY A 155 -20.10 23.83 -15.50
N ALA A 156 -20.36 22.73 -14.78
CA ALA A 156 -21.08 21.57 -15.31
C ALA A 156 -22.55 21.92 -15.60
N ARG A 157 -23.23 22.62 -14.70
CA ARG A 157 -24.62 23.09 -14.91
C ARG A 157 -24.73 24.01 -16.12
N LYS A 158 -23.81 24.95 -16.29
CA LYS A 158 -23.78 25.86 -17.45
C LYS A 158 -23.60 25.08 -18.76
N ARG A 159 -22.72 24.06 -18.76
CA ARG A 159 -22.51 23.19 -19.93
C ARG A 159 -23.76 22.37 -20.27
N LEU A 160 -24.41 21.78 -19.26
CA LEU A 160 -25.63 21.01 -19.44
C LEU A 160 -26.75 21.89 -20.00
N ALA A 161 -26.95 23.10 -19.46
CA ALA A 161 -27.94 24.04 -19.96
C ALA A 161 -27.69 24.42 -21.43
N ALA A 162 -26.44 24.65 -21.82
CA ALA A 162 -26.08 24.93 -23.21
C ALA A 162 -26.36 23.73 -24.14
N GLN A 163 -26.11 22.49 -23.68
CA GLN A 163 -26.43 21.28 -24.43
C GLN A 163 -27.93 21.15 -24.65
N LEU A 164 -28.75 21.35 -23.61
CA LEU A 164 -30.21 21.31 -23.73
C LEU A 164 -30.76 22.40 -24.66
N SER A 165 -30.19 23.60 -24.66
CA SER A 165 -30.62 24.66 -25.57
C SER A 165 -30.24 24.44 -27.03
N ASN A 166 -29.24 23.59 -27.29
CA ASN A 166 -28.77 23.28 -28.65
C ASN A 166 -29.48 22.04 -29.25
N GLU A 167 -30.23 21.31 -28.43
CA GLU A 167 -31.03 20.11 -28.78
C GLU A 167 -32.53 20.43 -28.94
N LEU A 168 -32.89 21.73 -28.97
CA LEU A 168 -34.23 22.29 -29.23
C LEU A 168 -34.18 23.13 -30.53
#